data_AF-A0A7K0LZ26-F1
#
_entry.id   AF-A0A7K0LZ26-F1
#
_cell.length_a   1.000
_cell.length_b   1.000
_cell.length_c   1.000
_cell.angle_alpha   90.00
_cell.angle_beta   90.00
_cell.angle_gamma   90.00
#
_symmetry.space_group_name_H-M   'P 1'
#
loop_
_entity.id
_entity.type
_entity.pdbx_description
1 polymer ?
#
loop_
_entity_poly.entity_id
_entity_poly.type
_entity_poly.pdbx_seq_one_letter_code
_entity_poly.pdbx_strand_id
1 'polypeptide(L)'
;MSSTSVAITNLTSVAVLVFILGFLGARIKSDVRIPEQVYQMISIFLLFGIGLKGGHALKGTSFSNFAAPAIATIALGILIPVIAYLTLKFVKKINDIDRGAIAA
;
A
#
# COMPACT_ATOMS: atom_id res chain seq x y z
N MET A 1 -9.03 26.73 5.41
CA MET A 1 -7.91 26.21 6.23
C MET A 1 -6.64 26.92 5.80
N SER A 2 -5.79 27.38 6.72
CA SER A 2 -4.53 28.03 6.34
C SER A 2 -3.52 26.99 5.86
N SER A 3 -2.60 27.33 4.96
CA SER A 3 -1.56 26.41 4.46
C SER A 3 -0.75 25.80 5.62
N THR A 4 -0.52 26.57 6.68
CA THR A 4 0.14 26.11 7.91
C THR A 4 -0.65 25.01 8.62
N SER A 5 -1.97 25.12 8.71
CA SER A 5 -2.80 24.07 9.33
C SER A 5 -2.76 22.76 8.54
N VAL A 6 -2.73 22.82 7.21
CA VAL A 6 -2.63 21.63 6.35
C VAL A 6 -1.26 20.97 6.50
N ALA A 7 -0.19 21.76 6.56
CA ALA A 7 1.15 21.25 6.80
C ALA A 7 1.24 20.51 8.14
N ILE A 8 0.71 21.11 9.22
CA ILE A 8 0.70 20.49 10.54
C ILE A 8 -0.08 19.17 10.52
N THR A 9 -1.28 19.13 9.94
CA THR A 9 -2.10 17.90 9.86
C THR A 9 -1.39 16.76 9.12
N ASN A 10 -0.67 17.05 8.04
CA ASN A 10 0.06 16.02 7.29
C ASN A 10 1.31 15.55 8.02
N LEU A 11 2.08 16.48 8.61
CA LEU A 11 3.31 16.16 9.34
C LEU A 11 3.03 15.38 10.65
N THR A 12 1.86 15.58 11.26
CA THR A 12 1.42 14.82 12.44
C THR A 12 0.59 13.59 12.10
N SER A 13 0.49 13.22 10.83
CA SER A 13 -0.18 11.99 10.43
C SER A 13 0.58 10.76 10.94
N VAL A 14 -0.15 9.70 11.29
CA VAL A 14 0.43 8.45 11.81
C VAL A 14 1.49 7.89 10.86
N ALA A 15 1.22 7.91 9.55
CA ALA A 15 2.16 7.40 8.55
C ALA A 15 3.51 8.14 8.58
N VAL A 16 3.48 9.48 8.64
CA VAL A 16 4.70 10.31 8.71
C VAL A 16 5.42 10.12 10.03
N LEU A 17 4.70 10.08 11.15
CA LEU A 17 5.30 9.86 12.47
C LEU A 17 5.96 8.48 12.59
N VAL A 18 5.32 7.42 12.08
CA VAL A 18 5.89 6.06 12.06
C VAL A 18 7.11 6.00 11.13
N PHE A 19 7.09 6.70 9.99
CA PHE A 19 8.28 6.84 9.14
C PHE A 19 9.44 7.53 9.87
N ILE A 20 9.18 8.65 10.56
CA ILE A 20 10.19 9.35 11.36
C ILE A 20 10.74 8.44 12.46
N LEU A 21 9.86 7.71 13.16
CA LEU A 21 10.26 6.74 14.18
C LEU A 21 11.17 5.65 13.61
N GLY A 22 10.80 5.08 12.45
CA GLY A 22 11.61 4.08 11.75
C GLY A 22 12.96 4.63 11.29
N PHE A 23 12.99 5.85 10.75
CA PHE A 23 14.22 6.54 10.35
C PHE A 23 15.14 6.77 11.55
N LEU A 24 14.62 7.29 12.67
CA LEU A 24 15.38 7.48 13.90
C LEU A 24 15.89 6.15 14.46
N GLY A 25 15.03 5.12 14.50
CA GLY A 25 15.36 3.76 14.93
C GLY A 25 16.50 3.14 14.12
N ALA A 26 16.44 3.27 12.79
CA ALA A 26 17.52 2.85 11.89
C ALA A 26 18.82 3.64 12.14
N ARG A 27 18.72 4.96 12.39
CA ARG A 27 19.89 5.81 12.62
C ARG A 27 20.65 5.46 13.89
N ILE A 28 19.94 5.08 14.95
CA ILE A 28 20.52 4.64 16.24
C ILE A 28 20.85 3.15 16.28
N LYS A 29 20.73 2.43 15.16
CA LYS A 29 20.93 0.97 15.04
C LYS A 29 20.07 0.16 16.03
N SER A 30 18.86 0.64 16.33
CA SER A 30 17.92 -0.10 17.16
C SER A 30 17.40 -1.28 16.34
N ASP A 31 17.63 -2.51 16.82
CA ASP A 31 17.08 -3.73 16.22
C ASP A 31 15.59 -3.87 16.61
N VAL A 32 14.78 -2.87 16.22
CA VAL A 32 13.32 -2.88 16.41
C VAL A 32 12.74 -3.92 15.46
N ARG A 33 12.83 -5.18 15.89
CA ARG A 33 12.21 -6.31 15.22
C ARG A 33 10.81 -6.47 15.78
N ILE A 34 9.81 -6.25 14.93
CA ILE A 34 8.45 -6.70 15.20
C ILE A 34 8.48 -8.23 15.19
N PRO A 35 8.04 -8.92 16.25
CA PRO A 35 7.95 -10.37 16.24
C PRO A 35 7.04 -10.86 15.10
N GLU A 36 7.40 -11.98 14.47
CA GLU A 36 6.66 -12.54 13.32
C GLU A 36 5.17 -12.71 13.62
N GLN A 37 4.84 -13.14 14.84
CA GLN A 37 3.46 -13.33 15.30
C GLN A 37 2.66 -12.02 15.32
N VAL A 38 3.31 -10.91 15.66
CA VAL A 38 2.70 -9.57 15.66
C VAL A 38 2.47 -9.12 14.21
N TYR A 39 3.44 -9.34 13.33
CA TYR A 39 3.29 -9.01 11.91
C TYR A 39 2.11 -9.78 11.27
N GLN A 40 2.00 -11.07 11.56
CA GLN A 40 0.89 -11.89 11.07
C GLN A 40 -0.46 -11.43 11.63
N MET A 41 -0.54 -11.12 12.92
CA MET A 41 -1.76 -10.61 13.54
C MET A 41 -2.20 -9.27 12.92
N ILE A 42 -1.26 -8.33 12.74
CA ILE A 42 -1.54 -7.04 12.09
C ILE A 42 -2.04 -7.26 10.66
N SER A 43 -1.39 -8.13 9.90
CA SER A 43 -1.77 -8.44 8.51
C SER A 43 -3.19 -8.99 8.42
N ILE A 44 -3.53 -9.97 9.27
CA ILE A 44 -4.89 -10.55 9.33
C ILE A 44 -5.90 -9.48 9.74
N PHE A 45 -5.61 -8.71 10.78
CA PHE A 45 -6.51 -7.66 11.27
C PHE A 45 -6.77 -6.59 10.19
N LEU A 46 -5.74 -6.17 9.46
CA LEU A 46 -5.87 -5.21 8.36
C LEU A 46 -6.67 -5.79 7.20
N LEU A 47 -6.34 -6.99 6.72
CA LEU A 47 -7.08 -7.66 5.64
C LEU A 47 -8.55 -7.84 6.00
N PHE A 48 -8.83 -8.27 7.24
CA PHE A 48 -10.18 -8.41 7.75
C PHE A 48 -10.92 -7.07 7.80
N GLY A 49 -10.28 -6.04 8.37
CA GLY A 49 -10.87 -4.70 8.47
C GLY A 49 -11.15 -4.05 7.11
N ILE A 50 -10.24 -4.21 6.14
CA ILE A 50 -10.42 -3.72 4.77
C ILE A 50 -11.56 -4.49 4.10
N GLY A 51 -11.61 -5.82 4.23
CA GLY A 51 -12.68 -6.66 3.71
C GLY A 51 -14.06 -6.30 4.28
N LEU A 52 -14.16 -6.10 5.59
CA LEU A 52 -15.41 -5.69 6.24
C LEU A 52 -15.87 -4.30 5.81
N LYS A 53 -14.96 -3.31 5.78
CA LYS A 53 -15.32 -1.95 5.33
C LYS A 53 -15.74 -1.92 3.86
N GLY A 54 -15.04 -2.67 3.00
CA GLY A 54 -15.42 -2.83 1.59
C GLY A 54 -16.77 -3.51 1.43
N GLY A 55 -16.99 -4.64 2.10
CA GLY A 55 -18.27 -5.36 2.08
C GLY A 55 -19.44 -4.52 2.60
N HIS A 56 -19.23 -3.75 3.67
CA HIS A 56 -20.23 -2.81 4.18
C HIS A 56 -20.58 -1.73 3.15
N ALA A 57 -19.59 -1.16 2.47
CA ALA A 57 -19.82 -0.17 1.41
C ALA A 57 -20.63 -0.74 0.24
N LEU A 58 -20.50 -2.03 -0.06
CA LEU A 58 -21.23 -2.71 -1.13
C LEU A 58 -22.67 -3.09 -0.76
N LYS A 59 -23.06 -3.06 0.52
CA LYS A 59 -24.39 -3.50 0.97
C LYS A 59 -25.54 -2.76 0.27
N GLY A 60 -25.35 -1.49 -0.08
CA GLY A 60 -26.35 -0.66 -0.76
C GLY A 60 -26.19 -0.59 -2.28
N THR A 61 -25.20 -1.28 -2.86
CA THR A 61 -24.85 -1.17 -4.29
C THR A 61 -25.47 -2.31 -5.08
N SER A 62 -26.17 -2.01 -6.17
CA SER A 62 -26.66 -3.05 -7.08
C SER A 62 -25.50 -3.74 -7.81
N PHE A 63 -25.67 -5.03 -8.14
CA PHE A 63 -24.63 -5.79 -8.84
C PHE A 63 -24.23 -5.15 -10.19
N SER A 64 -25.20 -4.57 -10.91
CA SER A 64 -24.95 -3.86 -12.18
C SER A 64 -23.98 -2.69 -12.04
N ASN A 65 -24.03 -1.99 -10.89
CA ASN A 65 -23.21 -0.81 -10.63
C ASN A 65 -21.84 -1.19 -10.05
N PHE A 66 -21.68 -2.42 -9.59
CA PHE A 66 -20.45 -2.96 -9.01
C PHE A 66 -19.59 -3.72 -10.04
N ALA A 67 -20.21 -4.47 -10.95
CA ALA A 67 -19.52 -5.40 -11.83
C ALA A 67 -18.45 -4.74 -12.72
N ALA A 68 -18.78 -3.61 -13.35
CA ALA A 68 -17.83 -2.90 -14.20
C ALA A 68 -16.61 -2.35 -13.42
N PRO A 69 -16.77 -1.63 -12.29
CA PRO A 69 -15.65 -1.26 -11.42
C PRO A 69 -14.82 -2.44 -10.91
N ALA A 70 -15.45 -3.57 -10.57
CA ALA A 70 -14.75 -4.76 -10.09
C ALA A 70 -13.85 -5.37 -11.18
N ILE A 71 -14.39 -5.55 -12.38
CA ILE A 71 -13.63 -6.05 -13.54
C ILE A 71 -12.50 -5.07 -13.88
N ALA A 72 -12.77 -3.77 -13.90
CA ALA A 72 -11.75 -2.75 -14.15
C ALA A 72 -10.64 -2.79 -13.10
N THR A 73 -10.98 -2.97 -11.82
CA THR A 73 -10.01 -3.08 -10.72
C THR A 73 -9.10 -4.30 -10.90
N ILE A 74 -9.67 -5.46 -11.25
CA ILE A 74 -8.89 -6.68 -11.51
C ILE A 74 -8.00 -6.48 -12.75
N ALA A 75 -8.56 -5.95 -13.83
CA ALA A 75 -7.82 -5.71 -15.07
C ALA A 75 -6.65 -4.74 -14.85
N LEU A 76 -6.87 -3.62 -14.15
CA LEU A 76 -5.83 -2.66 -13.82
C LEU A 76 -4.79 -3.24 -12.85
N GLY A 77 -5.22 -4.02 -11.86
CA GLY A 77 -4.31 -4.70 -10.92
C GLY A 77 -3.36 -5.69 -11.60
N ILE A 78 -3.74 -6.24 -12.75
CA ILE A 78 -2.87 -7.10 -13.57
C ILE A 78 -2.06 -6.26 -14.57
N LEU A 79 -2.72 -5.31 -15.27
CA LEU A 79 -2.09 -4.53 -16.33
C LEU A 79 -0.99 -3.61 -15.80
N ILE A 80 -1.17 -2.98 -14.64
CA ILE A 80 -0.20 -2.02 -14.08
C ILE A 80 1.15 -2.70 -13.80
N PRO A 81 1.23 -3.82 -13.03
CA PRO A 81 2.48 -4.57 -12.85
C PRO A 81 3.10 -5.04 -14.17
N VAL A 82 2.29 -5.54 -15.11
CA VAL A 82 2.79 -6.00 -16.41
C VAL A 82 3.43 -4.85 -17.20
N ILE A 83 2.75 -3.71 -17.28
CA ILE A 83 3.26 -2.51 -17.95
C ILE A 83 4.51 -1.99 -17.22
N ALA A 84 4.52 -1.98 -15.88
CA ALA A 84 5.67 -1.57 -15.08
C ALA A 84 6.90 -2.46 -15.39
N TYR A 85 6.72 -3.78 -15.39
CA TYR A 85 7.79 -4.73 -15.72
C TYR A 85 8.32 -4.52 -17.15
N LEU A 86 7.42 -4.41 -18.13
CA LEU A 86 7.78 -4.22 -19.53
C LEU A 86 8.49 -2.88 -19.77
N THR A 87 8.06 -1.80 -19.11
CA THR A 87 8.70 -0.49 -19.23
C THR A 87 10.06 -0.45 -18.53
N LEU A 88 10.22 -1.12 -17.39
CA LEU A 88 11.51 -1.27 -16.72
C LEU A 88 12.53 -2.06 -17.55
N LYS A 89 12.09 -2.83 -18.55
CA LYS A 89 12.98 -3.49 -19.52
C LYS A 89 13.82 -2.50 -20.33
N PHE A 90 13.35 -1.27 -20.52
CA PHE A 90 14.12 -0.22 -21.19
C PHE A 90 15.30 0.29 -20.34
N VAL A 91 15.27 0.03 -19.02
CA VAL A 91 16.37 0.39 -18.10
C VAL A 91 17.40 -0.74 -18.08
N LYS A 92 18.52 -0.55 -18.79
CA LYS A 92 19.57 -1.57 -18.95
C LYS A 92 20.31 -1.96 -17.67
N LYS A 93 20.21 -1.16 -16.60
CA LYS A 93 20.92 -1.38 -15.32
C LYS A 93 20.19 -2.27 -14.32
N ILE A 94 18.94 -2.65 -14.60
CA ILE A 94 18.11 -3.43 -13.67
C ILE A 94 18.00 -4.86 -14.23
N ASN A 95 18.30 -5.87 -13.41
CA ASN A 95 18.14 -7.27 -13.80
C ASN A 95 16.65 -7.69 -13.72
N ASP A 96 16.30 -8.85 -14.27
CA ASP A 96 14.89 -9.27 -14.35
C ASP A 96 14.23 -9.54 -12.99
N ILE A 97 15.02 -9.93 -11.97
CA ILE A 97 14.52 -10.15 -10.60
C ILE A 97 14.14 -8.81 -9.96
N ASP A 98 15.03 -7.82 -10.04
CA ASP A 98 14.81 -6.47 -9.49
C ASP A 98 13.65 -5.78 -10.22
N ARG A 99 13.51 -5.97 -11.54
CA ARG A 99 12.35 -5.48 -12.29
C ARG A 99 11.04 -6.07 -11.78
N GLY A 100 11.03 -7.38 -11.53
CA GLY A 100 9.87 -8.08 -10.97
C GLY A 100 9.52 -7.58 -9.58
N ALA A 101 10.53 -7.37 -8.73
CA ALA A 101 10.35 -6.86 -7.37
C ALA A 101 9.83 -5.42 -7.33
N ILE A 102 10.20 -4.57 -8.30
CA ILE A 102 9.70 -3.19 -8.40
C ILE A 102 8.28 -3.14 -8.99
N ALA A 103 7.95 -4.06 -9.89
CA ALA A 103 6.68 -4.07 -10.59
C ALA A 103 5.53 -4.72 -9.80
N ALA A 104 5.84 -5.64 -8.88
CA ALA A 104 4.90 -6.33 -8.00
C ALA A 104 4.46 -5.44 -6.82
#